data_AF-Q550K4-F1
#
_entry.id   AF-Q550K4-F1
#
_cell.length_a   1.000
_cell.length_b   1.000
_cell.length_c   1.000
_cell.angle_alpha   90.00
_cell.angle_beta   90.00
_cell.angle_gamma   90.00
#
_symmetry.space_group_name_H-M   'P 1'
#
loop_
_entity.id
_entity.type
_entity.pdbx_description
1 polymer ?
#
loop_
_entity_poly.entity_id
_entity_poly.type
_entity_poly.pdbx_seq_one_letter_code
_entity_poly.pdbx_strand_id
1 'polypeptide(L)'
;MTIPLTTTTIVNPTFLLWIIVILVPVTLITTYTMTDELHPDSQIIPFISSSINNAPDNIINYQGEINQESKMKFNKFIASMGIISGFSLNGVASFQYKNASVPHLIFAALFFICGFIFILTQTIIDDQISNNSNRIKNIRKVLIFICCLFIPYVILQFIQNPIAKNISAIFEISSASCIFIYMVSFFFEFSKVNLNIEFSNHNYGKI
;
A
#
# COMPACT_ATOMS: atom_id res chain seq x y z
N MET A 1 -42.10 -0.22 -24.91
CA MET A 1 -40.94 -0.92 -24.32
C MET A 1 -39.90 0.14 -23.97
N THR A 2 -39.83 0.58 -22.72
CA THR A 2 -38.87 1.60 -22.29
C THR A 2 -37.59 0.92 -21.84
N ILE A 3 -36.48 1.18 -22.53
CA ILE A 3 -35.15 0.71 -22.15
C ILE A 3 -34.75 1.51 -20.89
N PRO A 4 -34.47 0.88 -19.74
CA PRO A 4 -34.01 1.60 -18.57
C PRO A 4 -32.66 2.26 -18.86
N LEU A 5 -32.57 3.57 -18.60
CA LEU A 5 -31.31 4.30 -18.66
C LEU A 5 -30.37 3.78 -17.57
N THR A 6 -29.25 3.18 -17.97
CA THR A 6 -28.11 2.94 -17.09
C THR A 6 -27.37 4.25 -16.87
N THR A 7 -27.57 4.87 -15.70
CA THR A 7 -26.72 5.97 -15.25
C THR A 7 -25.37 5.41 -14.82
N THR A 8 -24.33 5.64 -15.61
CA THR A 8 -22.93 5.45 -15.20
C THR A 8 -22.47 6.68 -14.43
N THR A 9 -22.21 6.55 -13.14
CA THR A 9 -21.51 7.58 -12.38
C THR A 9 -20.01 7.40 -12.57
N ILE A 10 -19.38 8.33 -13.30
CA ILE A 10 -17.92 8.39 -13.41
C ILE A 10 -17.40 8.96 -12.09
N VAL A 11 -17.10 8.10 -11.12
CA VAL A 11 -16.38 8.52 -9.93
C VAL A 11 -14.95 8.83 -10.36
N ASN A 12 -14.51 10.06 -10.13
CA ASN A 12 -13.14 10.46 -10.46
C ASN A 12 -12.16 9.62 -9.62
N PRO A 13 -11.27 8.81 -10.24
CA PRO A 13 -10.34 7.97 -9.51
C PRO A 13 -9.43 8.78 -8.61
N THR A 14 -9.09 10.02 -8.97
CA THR A 14 -8.30 10.92 -8.11
C THR A 14 -9.01 11.22 -6.79
N PHE A 15 -10.34 11.38 -6.79
CA PHE A 15 -11.13 11.62 -5.58
C PHE A 15 -11.22 10.36 -4.71
N LEU A 16 -11.50 9.20 -5.30
CA LEU A 16 -11.50 7.91 -4.59
C LEU A 16 -10.13 7.60 -3.97
N LEU A 17 -9.05 8.05 -4.62
CA LEU A 17 -7.68 7.76 -4.21
C LEU A 17 -7.16 8.76 -3.17
N TRP A 18 -7.58 10.03 -3.22
CA TRP A 18 -7.47 10.95 -2.09
C TRP A 18 -8.22 10.43 -0.88
N ILE A 19 -9.41 9.86 -1.09
CA ILE A 19 -10.11 9.11 -0.08
C ILE A 19 -9.19 7.98 0.38
N ILE A 20 -8.77 6.98 -0.38
CA ILE A 20 -7.93 5.88 0.15
C ILE A 20 -6.66 6.37 0.89
N VAL A 21 -5.98 7.40 0.40
CA VAL A 21 -4.74 7.91 1.01
C VAL A 21 -4.98 8.69 2.30
N ILE A 22 -6.12 9.37 2.43
CA ILE A 22 -6.54 10.03 3.68
C ILE A 22 -7.29 9.05 4.56
N LEU A 23 -8.22 8.29 4.01
CA LEU A 23 -9.09 7.26 4.57
C LEU A 23 -8.29 6.11 5.16
N VAL A 24 -7.18 5.63 4.61
CA VAL A 24 -6.42 4.58 5.31
C VAL A 24 -5.86 5.13 6.64
N PRO A 25 -5.12 6.25 6.66
CA PRO A 25 -4.73 6.92 7.92
C PRO A 25 -5.91 7.33 8.80
N VAL A 26 -6.94 7.97 8.24
CA VAL A 26 -8.11 8.50 8.96
C VAL A 26 -8.97 7.38 9.49
N THR A 27 -9.25 6.33 8.72
CA THR A 27 -10.00 5.14 9.17
C THR A 27 -9.21 4.38 10.20
N LEU A 28 -7.88 4.33 10.13
CA LEU A 28 -7.09 3.83 11.25
C LEU A 28 -7.27 4.71 12.50
N ILE A 29 -7.21 6.03 12.36
CA ILE A 29 -7.47 6.96 13.46
C ILE A 29 -8.90 6.77 14.02
N THR A 30 -9.95 6.79 13.20
CA THR A 30 -11.34 6.63 13.63
C THR A 30 -11.65 5.23 14.14
N THR A 31 -11.13 4.17 13.52
CA THR A 31 -11.35 2.80 13.99
C THR A 31 -10.74 2.61 15.37
N TYR A 32 -9.58 3.21 15.68
CA TYR A 32 -8.99 3.14 17.01
C TYR A 32 -9.55 4.16 18.01
N THR A 33 -10.11 5.30 17.57
CA THR A 33 -10.80 6.23 18.48
C THR A 33 -12.28 5.89 18.72
N MET A 34 -12.90 5.06 17.87
CA MET A 34 -14.32 4.70 17.99
C MET A 34 -14.59 3.22 18.30
N THR A 35 -13.56 2.38 18.47
CA THR A 35 -13.80 0.99 18.89
C THR A 35 -14.32 0.84 20.33
N ASP A 36 -14.38 1.92 21.10
CA ASP A 36 -15.04 1.89 22.42
C ASP A 36 -16.58 1.96 22.32
N GLU A 37 -17.17 2.32 21.18
CA GLU A 37 -18.63 2.34 21.03
C GLU A 37 -19.03 1.96 19.61
N LEU A 38 -19.32 0.69 19.32
CA LEU A 38 -20.27 0.31 18.25
C LEU A 38 -20.67 -1.17 18.39
N HIS A 39 -21.97 -1.39 18.58
CA HIS A 39 -22.60 -2.71 18.75
C HIS A 39 -22.47 -3.63 17.51
N PRO A 40 -22.41 -4.96 17.67
CA PRO A 40 -21.93 -5.90 16.63
C PRO A 40 -22.91 -6.25 15.50
N ASP A 41 -24.16 -5.80 15.53
CA ASP A 41 -25.20 -6.38 14.68
C ASP A 41 -25.61 -5.43 13.55
N SER A 42 -24.77 -5.28 12.51
CA SER A 42 -25.19 -5.07 11.11
C SER A 42 -24.08 -4.51 10.22
N GLN A 43 -23.26 -5.37 9.60
CA GLN A 43 -22.69 -5.01 8.29
C GLN A 43 -22.25 -6.25 7.51
N ILE A 44 -23.03 -6.60 6.49
CA ILE A 44 -22.62 -7.54 5.44
C ILE A 44 -21.98 -6.71 4.33
N ILE A 45 -20.65 -6.73 4.23
CA ILE A 45 -19.93 -6.05 3.16
C ILE A 45 -20.04 -6.93 1.89
N PRO A 46 -20.57 -6.41 0.77
CA PRO A 46 -20.65 -7.16 -0.48
C PRO A 46 -19.24 -7.40 -1.03
N PHE A 47 -18.86 -8.68 -1.12
CA PHE A 47 -17.58 -9.15 -1.61
C PHE A 47 -17.41 -8.77 -3.10
N ILE A 48 -16.45 -7.89 -3.41
CA ILE A 48 -16.00 -7.59 -4.78
C ILE A 48 -15.09 -8.75 -5.24
N SER A 49 -15.65 -9.87 -5.69
CA SER A 49 -14.85 -11.04 -6.13
C SER A 49 -14.68 -11.15 -7.65
N SER A 50 -15.57 -10.57 -8.47
CA SER A 50 -15.57 -10.84 -9.92
C SER A 50 -14.63 -9.95 -10.75
N SER A 51 -14.21 -8.78 -10.25
CA SER A 51 -13.42 -7.81 -11.04
C SER A 51 -11.91 -8.01 -10.97
N ILE A 52 -11.39 -8.92 -10.13
CA ILE A 52 -9.94 -9.17 -10.03
C ILE A 52 -9.42 -10.03 -11.20
N ASN A 53 -10.28 -10.80 -11.86
CA ASN A 53 -9.87 -11.69 -12.96
C ASN A 53 -9.60 -10.98 -14.29
N ASN A 54 -9.86 -9.67 -14.42
CA ASN A 54 -9.57 -8.93 -15.66
C ASN A 54 -8.21 -8.21 -15.65
N ALA A 55 -7.23 -8.73 -14.89
CA ALA A 55 -5.84 -8.38 -15.17
C ALA A 55 -5.50 -8.89 -16.59
N PRO A 56 -4.85 -8.10 -17.45
CA PRO A 56 -4.69 -8.45 -18.86
C PRO A 56 -3.91 -9.76 -19.03
N ASP A 57 -4.62 -10.83 -19.42
CA ASP A 57 -4.08 -12.16 -19.71
C ASP A 57 -3.19 -12.20 -20.98
N ASN A 58 -3.04 -11.07 -21.67
CA ASN A 58 -2.64 -11.08 -23.08
C ASN A 58 -1.12 -10.95 -23.32
N ILE A 59 -0.24 -11.05 -22.32
CA ILE A 59 1.22 -10.88 -22.54
C ILE A 59 2.06 -12.15 -22.31
N ILE A 60 1.53 -13.26 -21.77
CA ILE A 60 2.33 -14.49 -21.62
C ILE A 60 1.54 -15.74 -22.02
N ASN A 61 1.16 -15.81 -23.30
CA ASN A 61 1.04 -17.09 -23.98
C ASN A 61 2.46 -17.59 -24.30
N TYR A 62 3.08 -18.36 -23.40
CA TYR A 62 4.00 -19.47 -23.69
C TYR A 62 4.62 -20.02 -22.37
N GLN A 63 4.26 -21.25 -22.00
CA GLN A 63 5.01 -22.19 -21.14
C GLN A 63 5.32 -21.83 -19.67
N GLY A 64 4.29 -21.88 -18.81
CA GLY A 64 4.54 -22.07 -17.38
C GLY A 64 3.31 -21.96 -16.47
N GLU A 65 2.33 -22.86 -16.59
CA GLU A 65 1.23 -22.97 -15.60
C GLU A 65 1.76 -23.14 -14.17
N ILE A 66 2.89 -23.86 -14.00
CA ILE A 66 3.58 -24.05 -12.71
C ILE A 66 4.05 -22.71 -12.10
N ASN A 67 4.21 -21.66 -12.90
CA ASN A 67 4.68 -20.35 -12.42
C ASN A 67 3.56 -19.39 -12.03
N GLN A 68 2.30 -19.62 -12.42
CA GLN A 68 1.23 -18.66 -12.10
C GLN A 68 0.85 -18.69 -10.61
N GLU A 69 0.73 -19.88 -10.02
CA GLU A 69 0.46 -20.01 -8.58
C GLU A 69 1.58 -19.39 -7.74
N SER A 70 2.84 -19.67 -8.11
CA SER A 70 4.02 -19.11 -7.45
C SER A 70 4.06 -17.58 -7.57
N LYS A 71 3.75 -17.02 -8.75
CA LYS A 71 3.62 -15.57 -8.97
C LYS A 71 2.51 -14.97 -8.10
N MET A 72 1.35 -15.62 -8.01
CA MET A 72 0.25 -15.16 -7.16
C MET A 72 0.63 -15.16 -5.68
N LYS A 73 1.28 -16.23 -5.19
CA LYS A 73 1.79 -16.30 -3.80
C LYS A 73 2.81 -15.20 -3.52
N PHE A 74 3.71 -14.95 -4.47
CA PHE A 74 4.70 -13.88 -4.37
C PHE A 74 4.07 -12.49 -4.31
N ASN A 75 3.09 -12.19 -5.18
CA ASN A 75 2.36 -10.92 -5.15
C ASN A 75 1.61 -10.73 -3.82
N LYS A 76 0.97 -11.80 -3.30
CA LYS A 76 0.31 -11.76 -1.98
C LYS A 76 1.29 -11.48 -0.85
N PHE A 77 2.47 -12.07 -0.89
CA PHE A 77 3.53 -11.83 0.09
C PHE A 77 4.05 -10.39 0.04
N ILE A 78 4.25 -9.82 -1.16
CA ILE A 78 4.68 -8.43 -1.30
C ILE A 78 3.60 -7.49 -0.77
N ALA A 79 2.34 -7.72 -1.14
CA ALA A 79 1.22 -6.93 -0.65
C ALA A 79 1.10 -6.99 0.88
N SER A 80 1.30 -8.17 1.50
CA SER A 80 1.28 -8.30 2.96
C SER A 80 2.42 -7.53 3.62
N MET A 81 3.62 -7.52 3.03
CA MET A 81 4.73 -6.69 3.51
C MET A 81 4.40 -5.19 3.44
N GLY A 82 3.77 -4.73 2.36
CA GLY A 82 3.29 -3.36 2.25
C GLY A 82 2.25 -3.01 3.32
N ILE A 83 1.30 -3.91 3.59
CA ILE A 83 0.27 -3.73 4.64
C ILE A 83 0.91 -3.68 6.04
N ILE A 84 1.81 -4.62 6.35
CA ILE A 84 2.50 -4.66 7.64
C ILE A 84 3.33 -3.38 7.85
N SER A 85 4.01 -2.91 6.80
CA SER A 85 4.74 -1.64 6.84
C SER A 85 3.79 -0.48 7.13
N GLY A 86 2.71 -0.34 6.36
CA GLY A 86 1.71 0.71 6.55
C GLY A 86 1.08 0.69 7.95
N PHE A 87 0.75 -0.49 8.49
CA PHE A 87 0.29 -0.63 9.86
C PHE A 87 1.36 -0.18 10.87
N SER A 88 2.60 -0.60 10.66
CA SER A 88 3.71 -0.31 11.58
C SER A 88 4.01 1.18 11.69
N LEU A 89 3.79 1.96 10.61
CA LEU A 89 3.89 3.42 10.65
C LEU A 89 2.97 4.05 11.71
N ASN A 90 1.76 3.50 11.91
CA ASN A 90 0.85 3.97 12.95
C ASN A 90 1.40 3.65 14.34
N GLY A 91 2.04 2.49 14.52
CA GLY A 91 2.74 2.14 15.74
C GLY A 91 3.89 3.10 16.05
N VAL A 92 4.72 3.42 15.05
CA VAL A 92 5.82 4.40 15.17
C VAL A 92 5.29 5.73 15.71
N ALA A 93 4.25 6.27 15.08
CA ALA A 93 3.64 7.54 15.48
C ALA A 93 3.01 7.47 16.89
N SER A 94 2.31 6.38 17.19
CA SER A 94 1.60 6.21 18.47
C SER A 94 2.56 6.11 19.67
N PHE A 95 3.67 5.38 19.52
CA PHE A 95 4.63 5.16 20.61
C PHE A 95 5.66 6.29 20.76
N GLN A 96 5.88 7.06 19.70
CA GLN A 96 6.63 8.32 19.80
C GLN A 96 5.91 9.32 20.71
N TYR A 97 4.58 9.44 20.59
CA TYR A 97 3.78 10.33 21.44
C TYR A 97 3.81 9.92 22.92
N LYS A 98 3.81 8.61 23.21
CA LYS A 98 3.82 8.07 24.58
C LYS A 98 5.22 7.98 25.21
N ASN A 99 6.27 8.47 24.54
CA ASN A 99 7.67 8.32 24.97
C ASN A 99 8.09 6.86 25.24
N ALA A 100 7.47 5.89 24.57
CA ALA A 100 7.76 4.47 24.74
C ALA A 100 8.82 4.03 23.73
N SER A 101 10.09 4.21 24.09
CA SER A 101 11.24 4.00 23.18
C SER A 101 11.33 2.59 22.61
N VAL A 102 11.12 1.56 23.44
CA VAL A 102 11.23 0.15 23.01
C VAL A 102 10.14 -0.23 21.99
N PRO A 103 8.83 -0.03 22.25
CA PRO A 103 7.80 -0.25 21.23
C PRO A 103 8.02 0.57 19.96
N HIS A 104 8.41 1.85 20.08
CA HIS A 104 8.70 2.69 18.91
C HIS A 104 9.80 2.06 18.03
N LEU A 105 10.90 1.58 18.62
CA LEU A 105 11.97 0.92 17.87
C LEU A 105 11.50 -0.36 17.17
N ILE A 106 10.67 -1.17 17.83
CA ILE A 106 10.09 -2.40 17.24
C ILE A 106 9.23 -2.05 16.02
N PHE A 107 8.32 -1.08 16.16
CA PHE A 107 7.47 -0.65 15.06
C PHE A 107 8.26 0.05 13.95
N ALA A 108 9.30 0.81 14.28
CA ALA A 108 10.18 1.44 13.28
C ALA A 108 10.93 0.37 12.48
N ALA A 109 11.48 -0.65 13.16
CA ALA A 109 12.13 -1.77 12.49
C ALA A 109 11.16 -2.52 11.56
N LEU A 110 9.94 -2.83 12.02
CA LEU A 110 8.91 -3.45 11.18
C LEU A 110 8.53 -2.57 9.97
N PHE A 111 8.31 -1.28 10.21
CA PHE A 111 8.00 -0.31 9.15
C PHE A 111 9.09 -0.30 8.07
N PHE A 112 10.35 -0.14 8.46
CA PHE A 112 11.47 -0.03 7.53
C PHE A 112 11.83 -1.35 6.85
N ILE A 113 11.87 -2.47 7.57
CA ILE A 113 12.24 -3.77 6.99
C ILE A 113 11.16 -4.21 6.00
N CYS A 114 9.88 -4.21 6.41
CA CYS A 114 8.79 -4.61 5.53
C CYS A 114 8.63 -3.61 4.37
N GLY A 115 8.78 -2.32 4.63
CA GLY A 115 8.74 -1.27 3.61
C GLY A 115 9.85 -1.45 2.58
N PHE A 116 11.09 -1.71 3.03
CA PHE A 116 12.23 -1.96 2.16
C PHE A 116 12.03 -3.21 1.29
N ILE A 117 11.60 -4.32 1.88
CA ILE A 117 11.29 -5.56 1.14
C ILE A 117 10.21 -5.28 0.08
N PHE A 118 9.15 -4.55 0.45
CA PHE A 118 8.08 -4.17 -0.47
C PHE A 118 8.62 -3.35 -1.66
N ILE A 119 9.30 -2.22 -1.41
CA ILE A 119 9.78 -1.34 -2.49
C ILE A 119 10.81 -2.03 -3.37
N LEU A 120 11.69 -2.85 -2.80
CA LEU A 120 12.73 -3.57 -3.53
C LEU A 120 12.08 -4.57 -4.47
N THR A 121 11.22 -5.42 -3.93
CA THR A 121 10.60 -6.51 -4.69
C THR A 121 9.65 -5.97 -5.75
N GLN A 122 8.84 -4.97 -5.40
CA GLN A 122 7.93 -4.34 -6.35
C GLN A 122 8.70 -3.65 -7.49
N THR A 123 9.82 -2.98 -7.20
CA THR A 123 10.66 -2.39 -8.26
C THR A 123 11.28 -3.45 -9.17
N ILE A 124 11.67 -4.61 -8.64
CA ILE A 124 12.18 -5.73 -9.46
C ILE A 124 11.08 -6.24 -10.40
N ILE A 125 9.86 -6.43 -9.89
CA ILE A 125 8.70 -6.83 -10.71
C ILE A 125 8.43 -5.79 -11.79
N ASP A 126 8.44 -4.51 -11.44
CA ASP A 126 8.17 -3.43 -12.37
C ASP A 126 9.25 -3.34 -13.47
N ASP A 127 10.51 -3.63 -13.15
CA ASP A 127 11.59 -3.64 -14.14
C ASP A 127 11.34 -4.74 -15.19
N GLN A 128 10.86 -5.91 -14.75
CA GLN A 128 10.64 -7.09 -15.59
C GLN A 128 9.33 -7.06 -16.39
N ILE A 129 8.24 -6.58 -15.80
CA ILE A 129 6.88 -6.78 -16.34
C ILE A 129 6.22 -5.46 -16.74
N SER A 130 6.51 -4.35 -16.06
CA SER A 130 5.79 -3.10 -16.28
C SER A 130 6.26 -2.36 -17.53
N ASN A 131 5.31 -1.83 -18.29
CA ASN A 131 5.54 -0.87 -19.39
C ASN A 131 5.70 0.57 -18.87
N ASN A 132 6.21 0.74 -17.65
CA ASN A 132 6.46 2.05 -17.07
C ASN A 132 7.60 2.77 -17.80
N SER A 133 7.52 4.10 -17.86
CA SER A 133 8.59 4.91 -18.44
C SER A 133 9.92 4.68 -17.70
N ASN A 134 11.03 4.65 -18.44
CA ASN A 134 12.38 4.48 -17.87
C ASN A 134 12.69 5.53 -16.78
N ARG A 135 12.10 6.72 -16.89
CA ARG A 135 12.22 7.78 -15.87
C ARG A 135 11.67 7.33 -14.50
N ILE A 136 10.48 6.73 -14.47
CA ILE A 136 9.85 6.26 -13.22
C ILE A 136 10.67 5.08 -12.66
N LYS A 137 11.08 4.13 -13.52
CA LYS A 137 11.93 3.00 -13.11
C LYS A 137 13.24 3.47 -12.46
N ASN A 138 13.90 4.46 -13.05
CA ASN A 138 15.13 5.03 -12.50
C ASN A 138 14.91 5.76 -11.16
N ILE A 139 13.82 6.53 -11.02
CA ILE A 139 13.46 7.18 -9.75
C ILE A 139 13.27 6.12 -8.66
N ARG A 140 12.54 5.04 -8.93
CA ARG A 140 12.34 3.94 -7.97
C ARG A 140 13.64 3.26 -7.55
N LYS A 141 14.57 3.03 -8.50
CA LYS A 141 15.91 2.50 -8.19
C LYS A 141 16.72 3.42 -7.25
N VAL A 142 16.65 4.74 -7.49
CA VAL A 142 17.28 5.73 -6.59
C VAL A 142 16.63 5.73 -5.21
N LEU A 143 15.30 5.64 -5.14
CA LEU A 143 14.58 5.55 -3.87
C LEU A 143 15.01 4.32 -3.05
N ILE A 144 15.20 3.15 -3.67
CA ILE A 144 15.73 1.97 -2.95
C ILE A 144 17.09 2.28 -2.30
N PHE A 145 18.00 2.92 -3.04
CA PHE A 145 19.32 3.27 -2.51
C PHE A 145 19.23 4.25 -1.34
N ILE A 146 18.37 5.27 -1.43
CA ILE A 146 18.13 6.21 -0.33
C ILE A 146 17.48 5.49 0.86
N CYS A 147 16.55 4.57 0.61
CA CYS A 147 15.90 3.81 1.67
C CYS A 147 16.91 2.99 2.49
N CYS A 148 18.00 2.50 1.89
CA CYS A 148 19.08 1.80 2.61
C CYS A 148 19.72 2.63 3.74
N LEU A 149 19.52 3.95 3.79
CA LEU A 149 19.89 4.78 4.94
C LEU A 149 19.21 4.36 6.25
N PHE A 150 18.17 3.51 6.19
CA PHE A 150 17.60 2.90 7.40
C PHE A 150 18.63 2.00 8.14
N ILE A 151 19.59 1.39 7.43
CA ILE A 151 20.60 0.52 8.04
C ILE A 151 21.52 1.29 9.00
N PRO A 152 22.19 2.38 8.57
CA PRO A 152 22.96 3.20 9.50
C PRO A 152 22.08 3.84 10.57
N TYR A 153 20.80 4.15 10.29
CA TYR A 153 19.85 4.55 11.33
C TYR A 153 19.78 3.52 12.47
N VAL A 154 19.53 2.25 12.16
CA VAL A 154 19.44 1.16 13.15
C VAL A 154 20.74 1.02 13.95
N ILE A 155 21.90 1.15 13.31
CA ILE A 155 23.20 1.08 13.99
C ILE A 155 23.39 2.29 14.93
N LEU A 156 23.08 3.50 14.46
CA LEU A 156 23.26 4.74 15.22
C LEU A 156 22.34 4.83 16.44
N GLN A 157 21.20 4.14 16.45
CA GLN A 157 20.29 4.10 17.62
C GLN A 157 20.94 3.53 18.88
N PHE A 158 21.97 2.68 18.75
CA PHE A 158 22.68 2.11 19.88
C PHE A 158 23.80 3.02 20.43
N ILE A 159 24.09 4.15 19.76
CA ILE A 159 25.14 5.08 20.16
C ILE A 159 24.53 6.22 20.99
N GLN A 160 24.98 6.37 22.24
CA GLN A 160 24.45 7.37 23.18
C GLN A 160 24.88 8.82 22.89
N ASN A 161 25.68 9.05 21.85
CA ASN A 161 26.20 10.38 21.48
C ASN A 161 25.05 11.30 20.96
N PRO A 162 24.90 12.53 21.48
CA PRO A 162 23.88 13.48 21.01
C PRO A 162 23.90 13.75 19.49
N ILE A 163 25.10 13.83 18.90
CA ILE A 163 25.26 14.04 17.45
C ILE A 163 24.76 12.83 16.68
N ALA A 164 25.08 11.61 17.15
CA ALA A 164 24.62 10.37 16.53
C ALA A 164 23.10 10.24 16.55
N LYS A 165 22.45 10.68 17.65
CA LYS A 165 20.98 10.71 17.76
C LYS A 165 20.34 11.65 16.73
N ASN A 166 20.89 12.86 16.55
CA ASN A 166 20.39 13.79 15.56
C ASN A 166 20.55 13.26 14.13
N ILE A 167 21.69 12.64 13.82
CA ILE A 167 21.93 12.01 12.51
C ILE A 167 20.98 10.83 12.30
N SER A 168 20.76 10.00 13.33
CA SER A 168 19.82 8.89 13.29
C SER A 168 18.40 9.38 12.96
N ALA A 169 17.92 10.43 13.63
CA ALA A 169 16.61 11.02 13.33
C ALA A 169 16.49 11.53 11.88
N ILE A 170 17.55 12.14 11.32
CA ILE A 170 17.58 12.56 9.92
C ILE A 170 17.45 11.35 8.99
N PHE A 171 18.17 10.27 9.26
CA PHE A 171 18.08 9.05 8.46
C PHE A 171 16.71 8.39 8.56
N GLU A 172 16.11 8.35 9.74
CA GLU A 172 14.74 7.86 9.97
C GLU A 172 13.70 8.62 9.13
N ILE A 173 13.74 9.96 9.21
CA ILE A 173 12.82 10.83 8.45
C ILE A 173 13.06 10.68 6.95
N SER A 174 14.33 10.57 6.53
CA SER A 174 14.70 10.43 5.12
C SER A 174 14.21 9.10 4.54
N SER A 175 14.39 7.98 5.26
CA SER A 175 13.90 6.68 4.83
C SER A 175 12.38 6.61 4.84
N ALA A 176 11.71 7.19 5.84
CA ALA A 176 10.25 7.24 5.89
C ALA A 176 9.66 8.06 4.72
N SER A 177 10.24 9.23 4.46
CA SER A 177 9.88 10.08 3.32
C SER A 177 10.11 9.36 1.99
N CYS A 178 11.18 8.57 1.89
CA CYS A 178 11.48 7.77 0.72
C CYS A 178 10.39 6.73 0.43
N ILE A 179 9.93 5.99 1.45
CA ILE A 179 8.82 5.03 1.33
C ILE A 179 7.54 5.76 0.90
N PHE A 180 7.26 6.93 1.49
CA PHE A 180 6.10 7.74 1.11
C PHE A 180 6.16 8.20 -0.35
N ILE A 181 7.28 8.75 -0.80
CA ILE A 181 7.49 9.18 -2.19
C ILE A 181 7.37 7.98 -3.15
N TYR A 182 7.86 6.81 -2.74
CA TYR A 182 7.68 5.57 -3.50
C TYR A 182 6.19 5.23 -3.68
N MET A 183 5.39 5.31 -2.62
CA MET A 183 3.93 5.12 -2.70
C MET A 183 3.27 6.16 -3.61
N VAL A 184 3.72 7.42 -3.55
CA VAL A 184 3.25 8.48 -4.46
C VAL A 184 3.50 8.11 -5.94
N SER A 185 4.58 7.40 -6.26
CA SER A 185 4.84 6.98 -7.63
C SER A 185 3.78 6.03 -8.21
N PHE A 186 3.06 5.27 -7.36
CA PHE A 186 1.95 4.42 -7.82
C PHE A 186 0.70 5.20 -8.18
N PHE A 187 0.54 6.44 -7.72
CA PHE A 187 -0.60 7.25 -8.12
C PHE A 187 -0.65 7.41 -9.64
N PHE A 188 0.51 7.49 -10.30
CA PHE A 188 0.58 7.54 -11.75
C PHE A 188 0.03 6.26 -12.41
N GLU A 189 0.21 5.10 -11.79
CA GLU A 189 -0.32 3.83 -12.29
C GLU A 189 -1.82 3.71 -12.00
N PHE A 190 -2.26 4.01 -10.78
CA PHE A 190 -3.68 3.99 -10.43
C PHE A 190 -4.50 4.99 -11.23
N SER A 191 -3.93 6.13 -11.63
CA SER A 191 -4.61 7.10 -12.50
C SER A 191 -5.01 6.53 -13.87
N LYS A 192 -4.41 5.40 -14.28
CA LYS A 192 -4.73 4.69 -15.52
C LYS A 192 -5.74 3.56 -15.33
N VAL A 193 -6.08 3.22 -14.09
CA VAL A 193 -7.04 2.14 -13.80
C VAL A 193 -8.45 2.69 -13.98
N ASN A 194 -9.16 2.22 -15.01
CA ASN A 194 -10.59 2.46 -15.17
C ASN A 194 -11.38 1.40 -14.39
N LEU A 195 -12.02 1.81 -13.30
CA LEU A 195 -12.96 0.95 -12.56
C LEU A 195 -14.33 1.02 -13.24
N ASN A 196 -14.68 0.00 -14.02
CA ASN A 196 -16.06 -0.19 -14.48
C ASN A 196 -16.86 -0.89 -13.38
N ILE A 197 -17.57 -0.11 -12.56
CA ILE A 197 -18.52 -0.66 -11.59
C ILE A 197 -19.85 -0.87 -12.31
N GLU A 198 -20.13 -2.11 -12.71
CA GLU A 198 -21.44 -2.48 -13.23
C GLU A 198 -22.42 -2.71 -12.08
N PHE A 199 -23.37 -1.81 -11.90
CA PHE A 199 -24.51 -2.05 -11.03
C PHE A 199 -25.51 -2.92 -11.78
N SER A 200 -25.43 -4.25 -11.62
CA SER A 200 -26.50 -5.12 -12.06
C SER A 200 -27.69 -4.92 -11.13
N ASN A 201 -28.76 -4.32 -11.64
CA ASN A 201 -30.04 -4.27 -10.96
C ASN A 201 -30.66 -5.66 -11.08
N HIS A 202 -30.15 -6.64 -10.33
CA HIS A 202 -30.81 -7.93 -10.18
C HIS A 202 -32.12 -7.67 -9.45
N ASN A 203 -33.20 -7.52 -10.23
CA ASN A 203 -34.56 -7.66 -9.74
C ASN A 203 -34.72 -9.10 -9.22
N TYR A 204 -34.28 -9.35 -7.99
CA TYR A 204 -34.71 -10.48 -7.19
C TYR A 204 -36.18 -10.21 -6.80
N GLY A 205 -37.08 -10.49 -7.75
CA GLY A 205 -38.53 -10.34 -7.59
C GLY A 205 -39.15 -10.18 -8.98
N LYS A 206 -39.99 -11.09 -9.46
CA LYS A 206 -41.07 -11.78 -8.77
C LYS A 206 -41.19 -13.22 -9.29
N ILE A 207 -41.38 -14.14 -8.34
CA ILE A 207 -41.96 -15.47 -8.56
C ILE A 207 -43.35 -15.29 -9.15
#